data_AF-A0A8X7U5D1-F1
#
_entry.id   AF-A0A8X7U5D1-F1
#
_cell.length_a   1.000
_cell.length_b   1.000
_cell.length_c   1.000
_cell.angle_alpha   90.00
_cell.angle_beta   90.00
_cell.angle_gamma   90.00
#
_symmetry.space_group_name_H-M   'P 1'
#
loop_
_entity.id
_entity.type
_entity.pdbx_description
1 polymer ?
#
loop_
_entity_poly.entity_id
_entity_poly.type
_entity_poly.pdbx_seq_one_letter_code
_entity_poly.pdbx_strand_id
1 'polypeptide(L)'
;MPEFRILDLPTEVQSLVVQHVANNSFVDLYRLRSTCKLMCALVDGRGVYASFDLFKYPWYVGMDNTLLRRCFEEGNPSTLYIKGVEYFYRLDRHQEGLASIKRAADAGFERALYTYAMTRKILWEDEEYFSRFTRESVGKIRKVVRS
;
A
#
# COMPACT_ATOMS: atom_id res chain seq x y z
N MET A 1 -8.84 30.78 -13.64
CA MET A 1 -8.93 29.51 -14.38
C MET A 1 -10.37 29.04 -14.30
N PRO A 2 -10.98 28.55 -15.38
CA PRO A 2 -12.30 27.92 -15.28
C PRO A 2 -12.22 26.71 -14.34
N GLU A 3 -13.19 26.58 -13.43
CA GLU A 3 -13.30 25.40 -12.58
C GLU A 3 -13.70 24.20 -13.45
N PHE A 4 -12.88 23.14 -13.40
CA PHE A 4 -13.15 21.90 -14.13
C PHE A 4 -13.70 20.87 -13.14
N ARG A 5 -14.92 20.36 -13.38
CA ARG A 5 -15.51 19.37 -12.46
C ARG A 5 -14.90 18.01 -12.73
N ILE A 6 -14.60 17.28 -11.66
CA ILE A 6 -14.11 15.90 -11.76
C ILE A 6 -15.08 15.00 -12.56
N LEU A 7 -16.38 15.29 -12.48
CA LEU A 7 -17.43 14.52 -13.17
C LEU A 7 -17.41 14.69 -14.69
N ASP A 8 -16.78 15.76 -15.19
CA ASP A 8 -16.66 16.04 -16.62
C ASP A 8 -15.44 15.33 -17.24
N LEU A 9 -14.60 14.67 -16.43
CA LEU A 9 -13.46 13.88 -16.89
C LEU A 9 -13.91 12.48 -17.37
N PRO A 10 -13.14 11.81 -18.27
CA PRO A 10 -13.33 10.40 -18.54
C PRO A 10 -13.27 9.55 -17.27
N THR A 11 -14.07 8.48 -17.19
CA THR A 11 -14.19 7.63 -15.99
C THR A 11 -12.86 7.02 -15.57
N GLU A 12 -11.95 6.76 -16.52
CA GLU A 12 -10.60 6.26 -16.28
C GLU A 12 -9.79 7.28 -15.48
N VAL A 13 -9.87 8.56 -15.84
CA VAL A 13 -9.18 9.65 -15.13
C VAL A 13 -9.80 9.87 -13.75
N GLN A 14 -11.13 9.81 -13.64
CA GLN A 14 -11.81 9.87 -12.35
C GLN A 14 -11.34 8.73 -11.42
N SER A 15 -11.22 7.51 -11.97
CA SER A 15 -10.73 6.34 -11.24
C SER A 15 -9.30 6.55 -10.74
N LEU A 16 -8.41 7.10 -11.57
CA LEU A 16 -7.03 7.41 -11.17
C LEU A 16 -6.98 8.45 -10.05
N VAL A 17 -7.84 9.47 -10.10
CA VAL A 17 -7.94 10.46 -9.00
C VAL A 17 -8.39 9.77 -7.71
N VAL A 18 -9.40 8.90 -7.75
CA VAL A 18 -9.87 8.17 -6.56
C VAL A 18 -8.78 7.26 -5.98
N GLN A 19 -8.03 6.56 -6.84
CA GLN A 19 -6.88 5.76 -6.43
C GLN A 19 -5.79 6.61 -5.78
N HIS A 20 -5.52 7.80 -6.31
CA HIS A 20 -4.58 8.73 -5.72
C HIS A 20 -5.05 9.21 -4.33
N VAL A 21 -6.34 9.49 -4.17
CA VAL A 21 -6.92 9.82 -2.85
C VAL A 21 -6.76 8.65 -1.89
N ALA A 22 -7.03 7.41 -2.32
CA ALA A 22 -6.88 6.21 -1.49
C ALA A 22 -5.44 5.98 -0.99
N ASN A 23 -4.45 6.32 -1.80
CA ASN A 23 -3.03 6.26 -1.41
C ASN A 23 -2.62 7.39 -0.45
N ASN A 24 -3.39 8.47 -0.37
CA ASN A 24 -2.98 9.70 0.33
C ASN A 24 -3.76 10.03 1.59
N SER A 25 -5.07 9.79 1.62
CA SER A 25 -5.94 10.22 2.72
C SER A 25 -7.16 9.32 2.85
N PHE A 26 -7.18 8.52 3.91
CA PHE A 26 -8.35 7.71 4.25
C PHE A 26 -9.60 8.58 4.49
N VAL A 27 -9.42 9.72 5.17
CA VAL A 27 -10.51 10.65 5.49
C VAL A 27 -11.14 11.20 4.21
N ASP A 28 -10.31 11.63 3.25
CA ASP A 28 -10.82 12.19 2.01
C ASP A 28 -11.41 11.10 1.10
N LEU A 29 -10.89 9.87 1.13
CA LEU A 29 -11.51 8.75 0.42
C LEU A 29 -12.91 8.47 0.95
N TYR A 30 -13.10 8.47 2.27
CA TYR A 30 -14.40 8.26 2.89
C TYR A 30 -15.37 9.42 2.59
N ARG A 31 -14.89 10.66 2.65
CA ARG A 31 -15.67 11.83 2.21
C ARG A 31 -16.06 11.72 0.75
N LEU A 32 -15.13 11.36 -0.13
CA LEU A 32 -15.37 11.21 -1.57
C LEU A 32 -16.49 10.19 -1.85
N ARG A 33 -16.47 9.04 -1.15
CA ARG A 33 -17.54 8.02 -1.21
C ARG A 33 -18.94 8.61 -0.95
N SER A 34 -19.04 9.58 -0.04
CA SER A 34 -20.31 10.19 0.37
C SER A 34 -20.85 11.25 -0.58
N THR A 35 -20.09 11.67 -1.60
CA THR A 35 -20.47 12.81 -2.45
C THR A 35 -21.57 12.49 -3.45
N CYS A 36 -21.44 11.39 -4.21
CA CYS A 36 -22.43 10.99 -5.21
C CYS A 36 -22.33 9.48 -5.53
N LYS A 37 -23.34 8.96 -6.25
CA LYS A 37 -23.41 7.54 -6.64
C LYS A 37 -22.19 7.07 -7.44
N LEU A 38 -21.71 7.91 -8.37
CA LEU A 38 -20.55 7.60 -9.18
C LEU A 38 -19.29 7.47 -8.31
N MET A 39 -19.03 8.44 -7.43
CA MET A 39 -17.88 8.38 -6.52
C MET A 39 -17.96 7.22 -5.54
N CYS A 40 -19.15 6.90 -5.04
CA CYS A 40 -19.37 5.72 -4.22
C CYS A 40 -18.97 4.43 -4.96
N ALA A 41 -19.36 4.28 -6.23
CA ALA A 41 -18.98 3.15 -7.07
C ALA A 41 -17.47 3.11 -7.37
N LEU A 42 -16.86 4.27 -7.66
CA LEU A 42 -15.43 4.36 -7.95
C LEU A 42 -14.56 4.00 -6.75
N VAL A 43 -14.96 4.40 -5.53
CA VAL A 43 -14.25 4.07 -4.28
C VAL A 43 -14.22 2.56 -4.00
N ASP A 44 -15.26 1.82 -4.41
CA ASP A 44 -15.30 0.37 -4.26
C ASP A 44 -14.62 -0.38 -5.45
N GLY A 45 -13.92 0.35 -6.33
CA GLY A 45 -13.20 -0.23 -7.47
C GLY A 45 -11.90 -0.95 -7.09
N ARG A 46 -11.54 -2.00 -7.85
CA ARG A 46 -10.34 -2.82 -7.63
C ARG A 46 -9.04 -2.01 -7.51
N GLY A 47 -8.87 -1.01 -8.38
CA GLY A 47 -7.68 -0.16 -8.37
C GLY A 47 -7.52 0.64 -7.07
N VAL A 48 -8.61 0.94 -6.36
CA VAL A 48 -8.57 1.60 -5.05
C VAL A 48 -7.95 0.66 -4.02
N TYR A 49 -8.40 -0.59 -3.95
CA TYR A 49 -7.82 -1.59 -3.06
C TYR A 49 -6.35 -1.86 -3.39
N ALA A 50 -5.98 -1.91 -4.68
CA ALA A 50 -4.59 -2.04 -5.10
C ALA A 50 -3.73 -0.83 -4.67
N SER A 51 -4.29 0.37 -4.63
CA SER A 51 -3.56 1.64 -4.34
C SER A 51 -3.64 2.09 -2.88
N PHE A 52 -4.47 1.47 -2.05
CA PHE A 52 -4.75 1.93 -0.70
C PHE A 52 -3.52 1.85 0.21
N ASP A 53 -3.16 2.94 0.90
CA ASP A 53 -2.07 2.92 1.89
C ASP A 53 -2.61 2.58 3.28
N LEU A 54 -2.47 1.32 3.69
CA LEU A 54 -2.91 0.88 5.01
C LEU A 54 -2.14 1.54 6.16
N PHE A 55 -0.95 2.11 5.95
CA PHE A 55 -0.27 2.83 7.02
C PHE A 55 -0.92 4.18 7.34
N LYS A 56 -1.80 4.67 6.47
CA LYS A 56 -2.61 5.88 6.69
C LYS A 56 -4.03 5.57 7.19
N TYR A 57 -4.37 4.28 7.32
CA TYR A 57 -5.62 3.85 7.91
C TYR A 57 -5.63 4.16 9.43
N PRO A 58 -6.76 4.60 10.01
CA PRO A 58 -6.87 4.84 11.45
C PRO A 58 -6.93 3.54 12.24
N TRP A 59 -5.80 2.85 12.42
CA TRP A 59 -5.72 1.55 13.10
C TRP A 59 -6.40 1.47 14.49
N TYR A 60 -6.52 2.61 15.18
CA TYR A 60 -7.17 2.72 16.49
C TYR A 60 -8.69 2.49 16.46
N VAL A 61 -9.36 2.57 15.31
CA VAL A 61 -10.81 2.29 15.21
C VAL A 61 -11.13 0.80 15.01
N GLY A 62 -10.11 -0.06 15.04
CA GLY A 62 -10.22 -1.46 14.67
C GLY A 62 -10.14 -1.63 13.16
N MET A 63 -9.59 -2.76 12.72
CA MET A 63 -9.35 -3.02 11.31
C MET A 63 -10.48 -3.85 10.70
N ASP A 64 -11.02 -3.38 9.59
CA ASP A 64 -11.98 -4.14 8.80
C ASP A 64 -11.26 -5.30 8.06
N ASN A 65 -11.56 -6.53 8.48
CA ASN A 65 -11.02 -7.75 7.86
C ASN A 65 -11.43 -7.87 6.37
N THR A 66 -12.58 -7.31 5.99
CA THR A 66 -13.04 -7.30 4.60
C THR A 66 -12.17 -6.38 3.75
N LEU A 67 -11.83 -5.19 4.27
CA LEU A 67 -10.94 -4.25 3.59
C LEU A 67 -9.57 -4.88 3.37
N LEU A 68 -8.97 -5.45 4.44
CA LEU A 68 -7.69 -6.15 4.33
C LEU A 68 -7.72 -7.25 3.28
N ARG A 69 -8.76 -8.09 3.30
CA ARG A 69 -8.90 -9.20 2.37
C ARG A 69 -8.93 -8.71 0.92
N ARG A 70 -9.73 -7.69 0.63
CA ARG A 70 -9.81 -7.10 -0.72
C ARG A 70 -8.48 -6.49 -1.16
N CYS A 71 -7.82 -5.73 -0.29
CA CYS A 71 -6.50 -5.18 -0.61
C CYS A 71 -5.45 -6.28 -0.86
N PHE A 72 -5.48 -7.37 -0.07
CA PHE A 72 -4.58 -8.50 -0.26
C PHE A 72 -4.85 -9.23 -1.59
N GLU A 73 -6.12 -9.48 -1.93
CA GLU A 73 -6.56 -10.10 -3.18
C GLU A 73 -6.09 -9.29 -4.41
N GLU A 74 -6.14 -7.96 -4.33
CA GLU A 74 -5.67 -7.05 -5.39
C GLU A 74 -4.13 -6.84 -5.37
N GLY A 75 -3.39 -7.55 -4.50
CA GLY A 75 -1.94 -7.48 -4.45
C GLY A 75 -1.38 -6.15 -3.92
N ASN A 76 -2.14 -5.45 -3.08
CA ASN A 76 -1.75 -4.18 -2.50
C ASN A 76 -0.40 -4.28 -1.74
N PRO A 77 0.62 -3.46 -2.07
CA PRO A 77 1.94 -3.60 -1.48
C PRO A 77 1.98 -3.40 0.04
N SER A 78 1.19 -2.45 0.57
CA SER A 78 1.14 -2.21 2.02
C SER A 78 0.54 -3.41 2.77
N THR A 79 -0.49 -4.03 2.19
CA THR A 79 -1.16 -5.22 2.75
C THR A 79 -0.26 -6.45 2.68
N LEU A 80 0.38 -6.67 1.53
CA LEU A 80 1.36 -7.74 1.34
C LEU A 80 2.50 -7.63 2.36
N TYR A 81 2.98 -6.42 2.63
CA TYR A 81 3.99 -6.19 3.66
C TYR A 81 3.47 -6.50 5.07
N ILE A 82 2.31 -5.97 5.47
CA ILE A 82 1.74 -6.20 6.81
C ILE A 82 1.51 -7.70 7.05
N LYS A 83 0.90 -8.40 6.08
CA LYS A 83 0.68 -9.85 6.16
C LYS A 83 1.98 -10.63 6.09
N GLY A 84 2.93 -10.20 5.28
CA GLY A 84 4.25 -10.81 5.19
C GLY A 84 5.01 -10.78 6.51
N VAL A 85 5.00 -9.62 7.19
CA VAL A 85 5.58 -9.46 8.53
C VAL A 85 4.85 -10.32 9.57
N GLU A 86 3.52 -10.34 9.56
CA GLU A 86 2.72 -11.20 10.44
C GLU A 86 3.04 -12.68 10.25
N TYR A 87 3.08 -13.15 9.01
CA TYR A 87 3.40 -14.53 8.66
C TYR A 87 4.83 -14.89 9.07
N PHE A 88 5.80 -14.00 8.81
CA PHE A 88 7.20 -14.30 9.05
C PHE A 88 7.59 -14.26 10.53
N TYR A 89 7.16 -13.22 11.27
CA TYR A 89 7.65 -12.96 12.62
C TYR A 89 6.68 -13.39 13.74
N ARG A 90 5.39 -13.60 13.43
CA ARG A 90 4.38 -13.95 14.44
C ARG A 90 3.83 -15.37 14.28
N LEU A 91 3.73 -15.88 13.06
CA LEU A 91 3.08 -17.17 12.78
C LEU A 91 4.06 -18.27 12.33
N ASP A 92 5.37 -18.01 12.35
CA ASP A 92 6.43 -18.95 11.93
C ASP A 92 6.28 -19.49 10.50
N ARG A 93 5.50 -18.80 9.65
CA ARG A 93 5.31 -19.12 8.23
C ARG A 93 6.36 -18.41 7.39
N HIS A 94 7.63 -18.72 7.64
CA HIS A 94 8.76 -17.96 7.12
C HIS A 94 8.79 -17.87 5.59
N GLN A 95 8.56 -18.97 4.86
CA GLN A 95 8.58 -18.94 3.40
C GLN A 95 7.47 -18.05 2.82
N GLU A 96 6.24 -18.19 3.32
CA GLU A 96 5.09 -17.42 2.85
C GLU A 96 5.20 -15.94 3.22
N GLY A 97 5.68 -15.66 4.44
CA GLY A 97 5.93 -14.32 4.92
C GLY A 97 6.99 -13.63 4.08
N LEU A 98 8.13 -14.28 3.86
CA LEU A 98 9.21 -13.71 3.07
C LEU A 98 8.80 -13.51 1.61
N ALA A 99 8.07 -14.45 1.01
CA ALA A 99 7.53 -14.30 -0.36
C ALA A 99 6.58 -13.09 -0.47
N SER A 100 5.74 -12.86 0.54
CA SER A 100 4.82 -11.71 0.58
C SER A 100 5.58 -10.38 0.71
N ILE A 101 6.58 -10.32 1.59
CA ILE A 101 7.46 -9.13 1.72
C ILE A 101 8.21 -8.88 0.41
N LYS A 102 8.73 -9.94 -0.25
CA LYS A 102 9.39 -9.81 -1.55
C LYS A 102 8.49 -9.18 -2.60
N ARG A 103 7.24 -9.67 -2.73
CA ARG A 103 6.26 -9.14 -3.69
C ARG A 103 5.97 -7.66 -3.44
N ALA A 104 5.83 -7.25 -2.17
CA ALA A 104 5.68 -5.84 -1.83
C ALA A 104 6.92 -5.01 -2.20
N ALA A 105 8.12 -5.53 -1.95
CA ALA A 105 9.38 -4.88 -2.33
C ALA A 105 9.53 -4.76 -3.86
N ASP A 106 9.14 -5.80 -4.60
CA ASP A 106 9.15 -5.80 -6.07
C ASP A 106 8.19 -4.76 -6.66
N ALA A 107 7.07 -4.52 -5.99
CA ALA A 107 6.13 -3.44 -6.32
C ALA A 107 6.62 -2.03 -5.89
N GLY A 108 7.85 -1.91 -5.37
CA GLY A 108 8.45 -0.63 -5.01
C GLY A 108 8.10 -0.12 -3.62
N PHE A 109 7.47 -0.92 -2.77
CA PHE A 109 7.11 -0.49 -1.42
C PHE A 109 8.35 -0.43 -0.53
N GLU A 110 8.75 0.78 -0.14
CA GLU A 110 10.09 1.03 0.42
C GLU A 110 10.30 0.37 1.78
N ARG A 111 9.24 0.25 2.59
CA ARG A 111 9.29 -0.50 3.87
C ARG A 111 9.60 -1.97 3.61
N ALA A 112 8.94 -2.59 2.63
CA ALA A 112 9.18 -3.98 2.28
C ALA A 112 10.56 -4.18 1.67
N LEU A 113 11.04 -3.23 0.84
CA LEU A 113 12.39 -3.29 0.28
C LEU A 113 13.46 -3.35 1.39
N TYR A 114 13.35 -2.45 2.37
CA TYR A 114 14.25 -2.44 3.52
C TYR A 114 14.18 -3.75 4.32
N THR A 115 12.97 -4.15 4.72
CA THR A 115 12.78 -5.37 5.52
C THR A 115 13.27 -6.61 4.79
N TYR A 116 12.96 -6.76 3.50
CA TYR A 116 13.41 -7.90 2.71
C TYR A 116 14.94 -7.95 2.63
N ALA A 117 15.59 -6.84 2.29
CA ALA A 117 17.05 -6.78 2.18
C ALA A 117 17.74 -7.12 3.51
N MET A 118 17.27 -6.54 4.62
CA MET A 118 17.83 -6.81 5.94
C MET A 118 17.61 -8.27 6.38
N THR A 119 16.42 -8.82 6.17
CA THR A 119 16.13 -10.22 6.48
C THR A 119 16.99 -11.15 5.62
N ARG A 120 17.19 -10.82 4.33
CA ARG A 120 18.06 -11.60 3.44
C ARG A 120 19.51 -11.61 3.92
N LYS A 121 20.01 -10.45 4.32
CA LYS A 121 21.35 -10.28 4.87
C LYS A 121 21.57 -11.07 6.15
N ILE A 122 20.68 -10.90 7.13
CA ILE A 122 20.85 -11.49 8.46
C ILE A 122 20.77 -13.01 8.42
N LEU A 123 19.90 -13.58 7.58
CA LEU A 123 19.62 -15.02 7.59
C LEU A 123 20.41 -15.83 6.55
N TRP A 124 20.84 -15.20 5.45
CA TRP A 124 21.53 -15.89 4.36
C TRP A 124 22.78 -15.15 3.85
N GLU A 125 23.23 -14.09 4.51
CA GLU A 125 24.35 -13.24 4.08
C GLU A 125 24.21 -12.69 2.66
N ASP A 126 22.98 -12.62 2.15
CA ASP A 126 22.65 -12.18 0.80
C ASP A 126 22.44 -10.66 0.76
N GLU A 127 23.25 -9.99 -0.05
CA GLU A 127 23.24 -8.54 -0.25
C GLU A 127 22.66 -8.09 -1.59
N GLU A 128 22.19 -9.00 -2.45
CA GLU A 128 21.75 -8.67 -3.82
C GLU A 128 20.73 -7.53 -3.84
N TYR A 129 19.77 -7.56 -2.90
CA TYR A 129 18.70 -6.59 -2.81
C TYR A 129 19.14 -5.17 -2.43
N PHE A 130 20.33 -5.00 -1.82
CA PHE A 130 20.81 -3.65 -1.49
C PHE A 130 21.14 -2.82 -2.74
N SER A 131 21.44 -3.47 -3.87
CA SER A 131 21.64 -2.79 -5.16
C SER A 131 20.41 -1.98 -5.63
N ARG A 132 19.22 -2.29 -5.10
CA ARG A 132 17.96 -1.62 -5.44
C ARG A 132 17.70 -0.35 -4.62
N PHE A 133 18.51 -0.04 -3.61
CA PHE A 133 18.36 1.22 -2.87
C PHE A 133 18.87 2.38 -3.74
N THR A 134 17.97 3.30 -4.06
CA THR A 134 18.32 4.60 -4.64
C THR A 134 18.47 5.64 -3.53
N ARG A 135 19.11 6.78 -3.84
CA ARG A 135 19.16 7.92 -2.89
C ARG A 135 17.77 8.36 -2.45
N GLU A 136 16.78 8.26 -3.34
CA GLU A 136 15.39 8.56 -3.05
C GLU A 136 14.77 7.55 -2.07
N SER A 137 14.93 6.24 -2.32
CA SER A 137 14.38 5.22 -1.42
C SER A 137 14.98 5.32 -0.02
N VAL A 138 16.30 5.57 0.09
CA VAL A 138 16.96 5.83 1.38
C VAL A 138 16.37 7.08 2.06
N GLY A 139 16.11 8.14 1.29
CA GLY A 139 15.44 9.35 1.78
C GLY A 139 14.04 9.08 2.35
N LYS A 140 13.24 8.24 1.68
CA LYS A 140 11.91 7.83 2.12
C LYS A 140 11.94 6.93 3.35
N ILE A 141 12.82 5.93 3.37
CA ILE A 141 13.03 5.05 4.54
C ILE A 141 13.42 5.89 5.76
N ARG A 142 14.34 6.84 5.61
CA ARG A 142 14.75 7.74 6.69
C ARG A 142 13.58 8.57 7.25
N LYS A 143 12.63 8.99 6.40
CA LYS A 143 11.42 9.69 6.86
C LYS A 143 10.52 8.76 7.68
N VAL A 144 10.38 7.50 7.27
CA VAL A 144 9.59 6.49 8.00
C VAL A 144 10.16 6.19 9.39
N VAL A 145 11.49 6.20 9.57
CA VAL A 145 12.13 5.93 10.88
C VAL A 145 12.01 7.11 11.85
N ARG A 146 11.70 8.32 11.36
CA ARG A 146 11.63 9.56 12.17
C ARG A 146 10.19 9.98 12.52
N SER A 147 9.19 9.26 12.02
CA SER A 147 7.76 9.49 12.25
C SER A 147 7.19 8.43 13.18
#